data_AF-A0AA90GJL7-F1
#
_entry.id   AF-A0AA90GJL7-F1
#
_cell.length_a   1.000
_cell.length_b   1.000
_cell.length_c   1.000
_cell.angle_alpha   90.00
_cell.angle_beta   90.00
_cell.angle_gamma   90.00
#
_symmetry.space_group_name_H-M   'P 1'
#
loop_
_entity.id
_entity.type
_entity.pdbx_description
1 polymer ?
#
loop_
_entity_poly.entity_id
_entity_poly.type
_entity_poly.pdbx_seq_one_letter_code
_entity_poly.pdbx_strand_id
1 'polypeptide(L)' 'MTSLWTQLFKRPRHNAYARLDADGKCLAFKQCSQAPRGIDWVQISEIQLAWLGRELPAEARVCARAKRRWHQRLLAA' A
#
# COMPACT_ATOMS: atom_id res chain seq x y z
N MET A 1 13.20 28.65 4.46
CA MET A 1 12.58 28.75 3.12
C MET A 1 12.82 27.42 2.41
N THR A 2 11.82 26.54 2.31
CA THR A 2 12.00 25.23 1.64
C THR A 2 12.04 25.44 0.13
N SER A 3 13.15 25.07 -0.50
CA SER A 3 13.34 25.19 -1.95
C SER A 3 12.23 24.47 -2.73
N LEU A 4 11.59 25.18 -3.66
CA LEU A 4 10.54 24.66 -4.56
C LEU A 4 10.94 23.36 -5.26
N TRP A 5 12.24 23.16 -5.49
CA TRP A 5 12.81 21.92 -6.02
C TRP A 5 12.43 20.71 -5.17
N THR A 6 12.51 20.79 -3.84
CA THR A 6 12.18 19.66 -2.94
C THR A 6 10.70 19.25 -2.97
N GLN A 7 9.79 20.13 -3.37
CA GLN A 7 8.37 19.77 -3.55
C GLN A 7 8.11 19.07 -4.89
N LEU A 8 8.85 19.42 -5.94
CA LEU A 8 8.74 18.80 -7.27
C LEU A 8 9.34 17.38 -7.30
N PHE A 9 10.44 17.14 -6.57
CA PHE A 9 11.06 15.80 -6.47
C PHE A 9 10.49 14.92 -5.36
N LYS A 10 9.51 15.39 -4.58
CA LYS A 10 8.76 14.54 -3.66
C LYS A 10 7.85 13.62 -4.46
N ARG A 11 8.41 12.52 -4.96
CA ARG A 11 7.67 11.45 -5.64
C ARG A 11 6.58 10.98 -4.68
N PRO A 12 5.29 11.18 -4.99
CA PRO A 12 4.23 10.72 -4.12
C PRO A 12 4.37 9.21 -3.98
N ARG A 13 4.63 8.73 -2.75
CA ARG A 13 4.67 7.30 -2.47
C ARG A 13 3.23 6.78 -2.55
N HIS A 14 2.84 6.33 -3.73
CA HIS A 14 1.56 5.68 -3.93
C HIS A 14 1.59 4.35 -3.18
N ASN A 15 0.61 4.16 -2.30
CA ASN A 15 0.39 2.91 -1.62
C ASN A 15 -0.62 2.09 -2.43
N ALA A 16 -0.38 0.80 -2.57
CA ALA A 16 -1.34 -0.11 -3.15
C ALA A 16 -2.33 -0.57 -2.07
N TYR A 17 -3.59 -0.66 -2.45
CA TYR A 17 -4.67 -1.18 -1.63
C TYR A 17 -5.47 -2.20 -2.45
N ALA A 18 -5.91 -3.25 -1.78
CA ALA A 18 -6.91 -4.20 -2.29
C ALA A 18 -8.21 -3.99 -1.52
N ARG A 19 -9.35 -4.06 -2.20
CA ARG A 19 -10.66 -4.13 -1.58
C ARG A 19 -11.02 -5.60 -1.42
N LEU A 20 -11.38 -5.99 -0.20
CA LEU A 20 -11.87 -7.32 0.10
C LEU A 20 -13.39 -7.34 0.21
N ASP A 21 -13.98 -8.51 -0.04
CA ASP A 21 -15.36 -8.82 0.33
C ASP A 21 -15.43 -9.35 1.78
N ALA A 22 -16.64 -9.61 2.29
CA ALA A 22 -16.87 -10.23 3.59
C ALA A 22 -16.17 -11.60 3.73
N ASP A 23 -16.07 -12.36 2.64
CA ASP A 23 -15.33 -13.63 2.57
C ASP A 23 -13.81 -13.46 2.42
N GLY A 24 -13.29 -12.23 2.39
CA GLY A 24 -11.85 -11.97 2.24
C GLY A 24 -11.31 -12.10 0.80
N LYS A 25 -12.20 -12.24 -0.19
CA LYS A 25 -11.84 -12.28 -1.61
C LYS A 25 -11.51 -10.88 -2.14
N CYS A 26 -10.48 -10.77 -2.97
CA CYS A 26 -10.09 -9.49 -3.54
C CYS A 26 -10.99 -9.10 -4.72
N LEU A 27 -11.71 -7.99 -4.57
CA LEU A 27 -12.66 -7.47 -5.56
C LEU A 27 -12.05 -6.39 -6.46
N ALA A 28 -11.16 -5.57 -5.91
CA ALA A 28 -10.60 -4.43 -6.64
C ALA A 28 -9.24 -4.02 -6.10
N PHE A 29 -8.48 -3.31 -6.93
CA PHE A 29 -7.20 -2.70 -6.55
C PHE A 29 -7.24 -1.19 -6.74
N LYS A 30 -6.50 -0.47 -5.89
CA LYS A 30 -6.34 0.97 -6.00
C LYS A 30 -4.95 1.41 -5.55
N GLN A 31 -4.29 2.24 -6.34
CA GLN A 31 -3.07 2.94 -5.92
C GLN A 31 -3.39 4.37 -5.54
N CYS A 32 -3.17 4.71 -4.26
CA CYS A 32 -3.41 6.04 -3.73
C CYS A 32 -2.33 6.40 -2.72
N SER A 33 -1.92 7.66 -2.67
CA SER A 33 -1.04 8.18 -1.63
C SER A 33 -1.75 8.21 -0.27
N GLN A 34 -3.02 8.61 -0.27
CA GLN A 34 -3.88 8.64 0.91
C GLN A 34 -4.66 7.33 1.08
N ALA A 35 -4.96 6.95 2.33
CA ALA A 35 -5.82 5.81 2.61
C ALA A 35 -7.21 6.05 1.98
N PRO A 36 -7.72 5.11 1.16
CA PRO A 36 -9.03 5.25 0.55
C PRO A 36 -10.11 5.30 1.64
N ARG A 37 -11.06 6.23 1.51
CA ARG A 37 -12.27 6.23 2.33
C ARG A 37 -13.20 5.12 1.81
N GLY A 38 -13.54 4.18 2.69
CA GLY A 38 -14.39 3.03 2.37
C GLY A 38 -14.12 1.87 3.31
N ILE A 39 -15.01 0.88 3.31
CA ILE A 39 -14.91 -0.34 4.10
C ILE A 39 -14.06 -1.38 3.32
N ASP A 40 -13.31 -2.21 4.04
CA ASP A 40 -12.57 -3.38 3.53
C ASP A 40 -11.41 -3.10 2.56
N TRP A 41 -10.88 -1.87 2.57
CA TRP A 41 -9.61 -1.60 1.92
C TRP A 41 -8.43 -2.01 2.81
N VAL A 42 -7.66 -2.98 2.35
CA VAL A 42 -6.43 -3.43 2.99
C VAL A 42 -5.23 -2.94 2.21
N GLN A 43 -4.21 -2.47 2.92
CA GLN A 43 -2.96 -2.06 2.29
C GLN A 43 -2.17 -3.30 1.86
N ILE A 44 -1.68 -3.31 0.63
CA ILE A 44 -0.87 -4.38 0.06
C ILE A 44 0.49 -3.85 -0.39
N SER A 45 1.48 -4.74 -0.50
CA SER A 45 2.85 -4.38 -0.88
C SER A 45 2.94 -4.09 -2.37
N GLU A 46 2.18 -4.84 -3.16
CA GLU A 46 2.13 -4.79 -4.61
C GLU A 46 0.74 -5.17 -5.12
N ILE A 47 0.40 -4.77 -6.35
CA ILE A 47 -0.83 -5.21 -7.01
C ILE A 47 -0.51 -6.45 -7.84
N GLN A 48 -1.18 -7.55 -7.54
CA GLN A 48 -1.13 -8.79 -8.32
C GLN A 48 -2.54 -9.13 -8.81
N LEU A 49 -2.74 -9.08 -10.13
CA LEU A 49 -4.02 -9.41 -10.78
C LEU A 49 -4.44 -10.86 -10.51
N ALA A 50 -3.49 -11.76 -10.22
CA ALA A 50 -3.76 -13.15 -9.86
C ALA A 50 -4.63 -13.30 -8.60
N TRP A 51 -4.69 -12.28 -7.73
CA TRP A 51 -5.53 -12.32 -6.53
C TRP A 51 -6.98 -11.91 -6.80
N LEU A 52 -7.30 -11.35 -7.96
CA LEU A 52 -8.66 -10.93 -8.27
C LEU A 52 -9.63 -12.12 -8.23
N GLY A 53 -10.69 -11.99 -7.43
CA GLY A 53 -11.66 -13.07 -7.19
C GLY A 53 -11.17 -14.21 -6.28
N ARG A 54 -9.95 -14.11 -5.75
CA ARG A 54 -9.36 -15.09 -4.82
C ARG A 54 -9.14 -14.47 -3.44
N GLU A 55 -8.99 -15.32 -2.43
CA GLU A 55 -8.64 -14.88 -1.08
C GLU A 55 -7.26 -14.20 -1.07
N LEU A 56 -7.18 -13.03 -0.45
CA LEU A 56 -5.92 -12.30 -0.38
C LEU A 56 -5.00 -12.97 0.66
N PRO A 57 -3.82 -13.50 0.25
CA PRO A 57 -2.90 -14.14 1.16
C PRO A 57 -2.43 -13.15 2.24
N ALA A 58 -2.28 -13.64 3.47
CA ALA A 58 -1.88 -12.80 4.61
C ALA A 58 -0.53 -12.10 4.37
N GLU A 59 0.37 -12.73 3.62
CA GLU A 59 1.69 -12.21 3.26
C GLU A 59 1.63 -10.99 2.32
N ALA A 60 0.60 -10.91 1.47
CA ALA A 60 0.39 -9.75 0.59
C ALA A 60 -0.10 -8.52 1.36
N ARG A 61 -0.68 -8.72 2.56
CA ARG A 61 -1.14 -7.64 3.42
C ARG A 61 0.06 -6.97 4.06
N VAL A 62 0.24 -5.68 3.83
CA VAL A 62 1.28 -4.90 4.50
C VAL A 62 0.84 -4.70 5.94
N CYS A 63 1.38 -5.52 6.85
CA CYS A 63 1.37 -5.14 8.25
C CYS A 63 2.14 -3.82 8.37
N ALA A 64 1.51 -2.77 8.89
CA ALA A 64 2.12 -1.44 9.06
C ALA A 64 3.51 -1.47 9.76
N ARG A 65 3.78 -2.54 10.52
CA ARG A 65 5.06 -2.82 11.19
C ARG A 65 6.20 -3.23 10.24
N ALA A 66 5.91 -3.93 9.14
CA ALA A 66 6.94 -4.34 8.17
C ALA A 66 7.52 -3.13 7.44
N LYS A 67 6.67 -2.18 7.04
CA LYS A 67 7.09 -0.97 6.31
C LYS A 67 8.04 -0.07 7.12
N ARG A 68 7.78 0.08 8.42
CA ARG A 68 8.66 0.83 9.34
C ARG A 68 10.05 0.20 9.47
N ARG A 69 10.14 -1.14 9.50
CA ARG A 69 11.42 -1.85 9.61
C ARG A 69 12.31 -1.68 8.36
N TRP A 70 11.71 -1.68 7.17
CA TRP A 70 12.47 -1.46 5.93
C TRP A 70 13.01 -0.04 5.79
N HIS A 71 12.23 0.98 6.17
CA HIS A 71 12.73 2.36 6.21
C HIS A 71 13.85 2.56 7.24
N GLN A 72 13.78 1.91 8.40
CA GLN A 72 14.83 2.02 9.40
C GLN A 72 16.16 1.37 8.97
N ARG A 73 16.11 0.28 8.21
CA ARG A 73 17.34 -0.40 7.74
C ARG A 73 18.10 0.39 6.68
N LEU A 74 17.40 1.13 5.83
CA LEU A 74 18.03 1.94 4.77
C LEU A 74 18.62 3.26 5.29
N LEU A 75 18.22 3.71 6.48
CA LEU A 75 18.73 4.93 7.12
C LEU A 75 19.85 4.68 8.13
N ALA A 76 20.22 3.42 8.36
CA ALA A 76 21.25 3.01 9.29
C ALA A 76 22.58 2.64 8.61
N ALA A 77 22.76 3.01 7.34
CA ALA A 77 23.98 2.78 6.56
C ALA A 77 24.79 4.08 6.40
#